data_AF-A0A7C5E3K5-F1
#
_entry.id   AF-A0A7C5E3K5-F1
#
_cell.length_a   1.000
_cell.length_b   1.000
_cell.length_c   1.000
_cell.angle_alpha   90.00
_cell.angle_beta   90.00
_cell.angle_gamma   90.00
#
_symmetry.space_group_name_H-M   'P 1'
#
loop_
_entity.id
_entity.type
_entity.pdbx_description
1 polymer ?
#
loop_
_entity_poly.entity_id
_entity_poly.type
_entity_poly.pdbx_seq_one_letter_code
_entity_poly.pdbx_strand_id
1 'polypeptide(L)'
;MKKACHLVIFCTSVLWIAMNLPTLAQASGPVQPPGNSIVGVASNALECLAVGPNTPAPASGVVNLTWQGEAESARLIVQVAGAEAAHTIKVNGQAIAQVPVHPGGRLCSSGEDTESFYLDVPLDVLVQGDNSIEITHDALAGDSWSAAYVRLEVQGRFVVNMPGSPGQIGSADISTLATPFTINITNSYDGSSQQARVQIPDSYNAGVATPLLVAIHPRSSNMLFGEDKFGAAANTKGWLLASPELHGSWPGDLANPIPYPPGKYSYASLEGQYDIVATVKYMLQNYNVDRDRIYIVGYSMGAQMATLMAAKYPDVFAALFDNKGPTDWVDWYNESVARGDQDFHTDWMERECHINGTRKRPTTNPFCYQRRSSLNYASNYVRKLNFASIYSRMPISLTHTVGDALVQIHHSRDLRDTINSYNPSLLVSLFEENSGDPAIDGGSPFFHDYEPDPTTVLNFLEPFTLDNNPTSLDLTSDESKSFYWLRIVKSNAEQFSRVKVNVVGQTVTAVISDTTTTQLGFNLGSGSITEIIPQPGLGLPTGVYEVQGGGNNVDVSYNTGYLTVNVSSTTTPYTVTISLIPGSAPSVFTYLPLVLK
;
A
#
# COMPACT_ATOMS: atom_id res chain seq x y z
N MET A 1 23.94 87.17 8.80
CA MET A 1 22.71 87.76 9.39
C MET A 1 21.49 87.19 8.69
N LYS A 2 20.45 86.87 9.47
CA LYS A 2 19.08 86.41 9.13
C LYS A 2 18.90 84.94 8.68
N LYS A 3 18.26 84.19 9.61
CA LYS A 3 17.56 82.91 9.47
C LYS A 3 16.16 83.13 8.86
N ALA A 4 15.64 82.10 8.18
CA ALA A 4 14.28 81.50 8.27
C ALA A 4 13.96 80.78 6.94
N CYS A 5 13.98 79.44 6.91
CA CYS A 5 12.84 78.51 7.00
C CYS A 5 11.88 78.54 5.80
N HIS A 6 11.84 77.46 5.00
CA HIS A 6 10.62 76.66 4.77
C HIS A 6 10.90 75.35 4.01
N LEU A 7 10.40 74.25 4.59
CA LEU A 7 9.84 73.03 4.00
C LEU A 7 10.72 72.13 3.10
N VAL A 8 11.17 71.01 3.67
CA VAL A 8 11.73 69.86 2.94
C VAL A 8 10.62 68.82 2.74
N ILE A 9 10.35 68.47 1.48
CA ILE A 9 9.52 67.31 1.10
C ILE A 9 10.50 66.12 0.89
N PHE A 10 10.40 65.10 1.74
CA PHE A 10 11.03 63.80 1.51
C PHE A 10 9.99 62.85 0.92
N CYS A 11 10.17 62.44 -0.33
CA CYS A 11 9.52 61.24 -0.85
C CYS A 11 10.06 60.02 -0.10
N THR A 12 9.18 59.32 0.61
CA THR A 12 9.45 57.98 1.16
C THR A 12 8.62 56.97 0.38
N SER A 13 9.29 56.22 -0.50
CA SER A 13 8.77 54.97 -1.04
C SER A 13 9.00 53.88 0.01
N VAL A 14 7.93 53.53 0.73
CA VAL A 14 7.92 52.41 1.68
C VAL A 14 7.73 51.11 0.88
N LEU A 15 8.83 50.38 0.67
CA LEU A 15 8.78 49.00 0.19
C LEU A 15 8.66 48.08 1.42
N TRP A 16 7.47 47.55 1.67
CA TRP A 16 7.25 46.51 2.69
C TRP A 16 7.89 45.20 2.20
N ILE A 17 9.07 44.87 2.71
CA ILE A 17 9.63 43.53 2.63
C ILE A 17 8.94 42.70 3.72
N ALA A 18 7.90 41.96 3.34
CA ALA A 18 7.35 40.91 4.18
C ALA A 18 8.37 39.76 4.25
N MET A 19 9.03 39.61 5.40
CA MET A 19 9.80 38.41 5.73
C MET A 19 8.81 37.25 5.94
N ASN A 20 8.60 36.45 4.90
CA ASN A 20 7.95 35.14 5.02
C ASN A 20 8.94 34.16 5.65
N LEU A 21 8.88 34.05 6.98
CA LEU A 21 9.39 32.88 7.70
C LEU A 21 8.54 31.68 7.27
N PRO A 22 9.12 30.57 6.79
CA PRO A 22 8.35 29.35 6.59
C PRO A 22 7.91 28.84 7.96
N THR A 23 6.63 28.99 8.26
CA THR A 23 5.98 28.26 9.35
C THR A 23 6.12 26.77 9.07
N LEU A 24 6.95 26.09 9.85
CA LEU A 24 6.89 24.65 10.04
C LEU A 24 5.46 24.32 10.51
N ALA A 25 4.61 23.86 9.59
CA ALA A 25 3.37 23.23 9.96
C ALA A 25 3.72 21.88 10.60
N GLN A 26 3.85 21.87 11.93
CA GLN A 26 3.71 20.65 12.70
C GLN A 26 2.29 20.12 12.43
N ALA A 27 2.19 19.05 11.65
CA ALA A 27 0.96 18.28 11.55
C ALA A 27 0.77 17.48 12.84
N SER A 28 0.48 18.17 13.94
CA SER A 28 -0.23 17.60 15.08
C SER A 28 -1.69 17.99 14.94
N GLY A 29 -2.38 17.32 14.02
CA GLY A 29 -3.84 17.36 14.00
C GLY A 29 -4.37 16.81 15.33
N PRO A 30 -5.47 17.34 15.87
CA PRO A 30 -6.10 16.77 17.06
C PRO A 30 -6.45 15.31 16.78
N VAL A 31 -6.14 14.42 17.71
CA VAL A 31 -6.62 13.04 17.72
C VAL A 31 -8.14 13.10 17.65
N GLN A 32 -8.73 12.71 16.51
CA GLN A 32 -10.18 12.64 16.38
C GLN A 32 -10.72 11.61 17.37
N PRO A 33 -11.75 11.92 18.15
CA PRO A 33 -12.39 10.93 19.01
C PRO A 33 -12.97 9.79 18.16
N PRO A 34 -13.10 8.55 18.69
CA PRO A 34 -13.48 7.35 17.93
C PRO A 34 -14.91 7.32 17.33
N GLY A 35 -15.57 8.46 17.11
CA GLY A 35 -16.97 8.54 16.68
C GLY A 35 -17.25 9.47 15.50
N ASN A 36 -16.23 9.99 14.80
CA ASN A 36 -16.44 10.95 13.71
C ASN A 36 -15.99 10.49 12.32
N SER A 37 -15.47 9.27 12.21
CA SER A 37 -15.10 8.63 10.94
C SER A 37 -16.29 7.86 10.38
N ILE A 38 -16.52 7.99 9.07
CA ILE A 38 -17.52 7.16 8.37
C ILE A 38 -16.94 5.75 8.24
N VAL A 39 -17.74 4.78 8.65
CA VAL A 39 -17.43 3.34 8.63
C VAL A 39 -18.51 2.62 7.84
N GLY A 40 -18.16 1.55 7.12
CA GLY A 40 -19.08 0.68 6.40
C GLY A 40 -19.23 -0.67 7.09
N VAL A 41 -20.47 -1.16 7.23
CA VAL A 41 -20.77 -2.51 7.70
C VAL A 41 -21.36 -3.30 6.54
N ALA A 42 -20.85 -4.51 6.30
CA ALA A 42 -21.35 -5.38 5.25
C ALA A 42 -22.13 -6.58 5.82
N SER A 43 -23.06 -7.09 5.02
CA SER A 43 -23.80 -8.31 5.30
C SER A 43 -22.91 -9.54 5.11
N ASN A 44 -23.42 -10.73 5.47
CA ASN A 44 -22.90 -11.96 4.85
C ASN A 44 -23.07 -11.91 3.32
N ALA A 45 -22.30 -12.71 2.61
CA ALA A 45 -22.40 -12.83 1.15
C ALA A 45 -23.20 -14.06 0.74
N LEU A 46 -23.99 -13.96 -0.34
CA LEU A 46 -24.50 -15.11 -1.06
C LEU A 46 -23.43 -15.59 -2.05
N GLU A 47 -23.19 -16.90 -2.10
CA GLU A 47 -22.20 -17.48 -3.00
C GLU A 47 -22.58 -17.24 -4.48
N CYS A 48 -23.81 -17.56 -4.86
CA CYS A 48 -24.29 -17.32 -6.22
C CYS A 48 -25.81 -17.24 -6.35
N LEU A 49 -26.26 -16.36 -7.25
CA LEU A 49 -27.57 -16.37 -7.88
C LEU A 49 -27.36 -16.47 -9.40
N ALA A 50 -28.05 -17.38 -10.09
CA ALA A 50 -27.92 -17.55 -11.54
C ALA A 50 -29.28 -17.73 -12.22
N VAL A 51 -29.43 -17.14 -13.41
CA VAL A 51 -30.65 -17.16 -14.22
C VAL A 51 -30.30 -17.39 -15.70
N GLY A 52 -31.25 -17.89 -16.47
CA GLY A 52 -31.06 -18.14 -17.90
C GLY A 52 -32.25 -18.89 -18.52
N PRO A 53 -32.18 -19.33 -19.78
CA PRO A 53 -33.28 -19.97 -20.48
C PRO A 53 -33.62 -21.34 -19.88
N ASN A 54 -32.61 -22.00 -19.29
CA ASN A 54 -32.71 -23.33 -18.67
C ASN A 54 -32.56 -23.28 -17.14
N THR A 55 -32.47 -22.09 -16.55
CA THR A 55 -32.22 -21.87 -15.12
C THR A 55 -33.40 -21.10 -14.54
N PRO A 56 -33.96 -21.48 -13.38
CA PRO A 56 -35.11 -20.78 -12.82
C PRO A 56 -34.87 -19.27 -12.69
N ALA A 57 -35.83 -18.48 -13.16
CA ALA A 57 -35.85 -17.03 -13.01
C ALA A 57 -37.21 -16.58 -12.45
N PRO A 58 -37.25 -15.64 -11.48
CA PRO A 58 -36.09 -15.00 -10.86
C PRO A 58 -35.34 -15.92 -9.90
N ALA A 59 -34.06 -15.62 -9.65
CA ALA A 59 -33.28 -16.26 -8.58
C ALA A 59 -33.17 -15.29 -7.40
N SER A 60 -33.30 -15.80 -6.17
CA SER A 60 -33.26 -14.98 -4.97
C SER A 60 -32.51 -15.64 -3.81
N GLY A 61 -32.01 -14.81 -2.91
CA GLY A 61 -31.37 -15.21 -1.66
C GLY A 61 -31.50 -14.12 -0.60
N VAL A 62 -31.14 -14.46 0.64
CA VAL A 62 -31.25 -13.55 1.79
C VAL A 62 -29.87 -13.26 2.37
N VAL A 63 -29.58 -11.99 2.59
CA VAL A 63 -28.41 -11.53 3.33
C VAL A 63 -28.86 -10.83 4.61
N ASN A 64 -28.18 -11.09 5.71
CA ASN A 64 -28.41 -10.46 7.00
C ASN A 64 -27.47 -9.26 7.16
N LEU A 65 -28.04 -8.08 7.38
CA LEU A 65 -27.33 -6.83 7.59
C LEU A 65 -27.89 -6.12 8.82
N THR A 66 -27.03 -5.84 9.79
CA THR A 66 -27.40 -5.06 10.98
C THR A 66 -26.38 -3.95 11.20
N TRP A 67 -26.84 -2.78 11.63
CA TRP A 67 -25.96 -1.64 11.94
C TRP A 67 -26.53 -0.81 13.09
N GLN A 68 -25.64 -0.19 13.86
CA GLN A 68 -26.01 0.71 14.96
C GLN A 68 -25.43 2.10 14.70
N GLY A 69 -26.30 3.07 14.44
CA GLY A 69 -25.93 4.46 14.16
C GLY A 69 -26.68 5.03 12.95
N GLU A 70 -26.24 6.19 12.47
CA GLU A 70 -26.85 6.88 11.34
C GLU A 70 -26.22 6.40 10.03
N ALA A 71 -27.03 5.79 9.17
CA ALA A 71 -26.63 5.39 7.82
C ALA A 71 -26.66 6.61 6.89
N GLU A 72 -25.61 6.80 6.10
CA GLU A 72 -25.45 7.90 5.16
C GLU A 72 -25.57 7.44 3.70
N SER A 73 -25.15 6.21 3.38
CA SER A 73 -25.31 5.61 2.05
C SER A 73 -25.34 4.08 2.13
N ALA A 74 -25.82 3.42 1.07
CA ALA A 74 -25.73 1.98 0.95
C ALA A 74 -25.50 1.54 -0.49
N ARG A 75 -24.90 0.36 -0.64
CA ARG A 75 -24.61 -0.25 -1.94
C ARG A 75 -24.77 -1.76 -1.90
N LEU A 76 -25.12 -2.32 -3.05
CA LEU A 76 -25.11 -3.73 -3.35
C LEU A 76 -23.83 -4.04 -4.14
N ILE A 77 -23.07 -5.03 -3.69
CA ILE A 77 -21.82 -5.44 -4.32
C ILE A 77 -22.05 -6.83 -4.91
N VAL A 78 -21.73 -6.99 -6.19
CA VAL A 78 -21.96 -8.23 -6.95
C VAL A 78 -20.82 -8.49 -7.92
N GLN A 79 -20.42 -9.75 -8.06
CA GLN A 79 -19.56 -10.20 -9.16
C GLN A 79 -20.43 -10.73 -10.29
N VAL A 80 -20.31 -10.16 -11.48
CA VAL A 80 -21.21 -10.49 -12.61
C VAL A 80 -20.47 -11.29 -13.67
N ALA A 81 -21.12 -12.33 -14.18
CA ALA A 81 -20.67 -13.10 -15.34
C ALA A 81 -21.86 -13.39 -16.27
N GLY A 82 -21.62 -13.35 -17.58
CA GLY A 82 -22.54 -13.78 -18.63
C GLY A 82 -23.65 -12.81 -19.00
N ALA A 83 -23.75 -11.63 -18.40
CA ALA A 83 -24.81 -10.67 -18.67
C ALA A 83 -24.61 -9.99 -20.03
N GLU A 84 -25.37 -10.38 -21.06
CA GLU A 84 -25.31 -9.75 -22.38
C GLU A 84 -26.29 -8.57 -22.51
N ALA A 85 -27.23 -8.45 -21.59
CA ALA A 85 -28.15 -7.33 -21.47
C ALA A 85 -28.27 -6.82 -20.02
N ALA A 86 -28.81 -5.61 -19.88
CA ALA A 86 -29.00 -4.96 -18.59
C ALA A 86 -30.29 -5.48 -17.93
N HIS A 87 -30.19 -6.55 -17.15
CA HIS A 87 -31.28 -7.17 -16.38
C HIS A 87 -31.54 -6.50 -15.03
N THR A 88 -32.77 -6.58 -14.53
CA THR A 88 -33.17 -5.96 -13.27
C THR A 88 -32.58 -6.68 -12.04
N ILE A 89 -32.15 -5.89 -11.05
CA ILE A 89 -31.84 -6.35 -9.70
C ILE A 89 -32.80 -5.70 -8.72
N LYS A 90 -33.35 -6.51 -7.80
CA LYS A 90 -34.25 -6.03 -6.74
C LYS A 90 -33.70 -6.32 -5.35
N VAL A 91 -33.98 -5.40 -4.43
CA VAL A 91 -33.76 -5.56 -2.99
C VAL A 91 -35.09 -5.35 -2.28
N ASN A 92 -35.47 -6.30 -1.42
CA ASN A 92 -36.75 -6.29 -0.70
C ASN A 92 -37.97 -6.04 -1.61
N GLY A 93 -37.93 -6.63 -2.82
CA GLY A 93 -38.99 -6.53 -3.83
C GLY A 93 -38.99 -5.23 -4.65
N GLN A 94 -38.14 -4.25 -4.32
CA GLN A 94 -38.01 -3.01 -5.08
C GLN A 94 -36.87 -3.10 -6.09
N ALA A 95 -37.10 -2.69 -7.33
CA ALA A 95 -36.05 -2.61 -8.35
C ALA A 95 -35.11 -1.45 -8.02
N ILE A 96 -33.84 -1.76 -7.78
CA ILE A 96 -32.83 -0.78 -7.35
C ILE A 96 -31.87 -0.38 -8.48
N ALA A 97 -31.60 -1.31 -9.41
CA ALA A 97 -30.56 -1.16 -10.41
C ALA A 97 -30.80 -2.11 -11.58
N GLN A 98 -30.11 -1.83 -12.70
CA GLN A 98 -29.91 -2.78 -13.78
C GLN A 98 -28.47 -3.28 -13.70
N VAL A 99 -28.26 -4.57 -13.91
CA VAL A 99 -26.90 -5.13 -13.95
C VAL A 99 -26.13 -4.55 -15.14
N PRO A 100 -24.84 -4.23 -14.97
CA PRO A 100 -23.99 -3.85 -16.08
C PRO A 100 -23.83 -5.00 -17.09
N VAL A 101 -23.77 -4.67 -18.37
CA VAL A 101 -23.52 -5.64 -19.45
C VAL A 101 -22.07 -6.11 -19.36
N HIS A 102 -21.88 -7.39 -19.06
CA HIS A 102 -20.58 -8.03 -18.93
C HIS A 102 -20.60 -9.42 -19.59
N PRO A 103 -20.46 -9.50 -20.93
CA PRO A 103 -20.43 -10.76 -21.66
C PRO A 103 -19.15 -11.53 -21.35
N GLY A 104 -19.28 -12.80 -20.93
CA GLY A 104 -18.15 -13.66 -20.57
C GLY A 104 -18.03 -13.96 -19.07
N GLY A 105 -16.91 -14.56 -18.67
CA GLY A 105 -16.72 -15.08 -17.32
C GLY A 105 -17.48 -16.39 -17.08
N ARG A 106 -17.07 -17.14 -16.05
CA ARG A 106 -17.73 -18.38 -15.66
C ARG A 106 -18.90 -18.07 -14.72
N LEU A 107 -20.07 -18.65 -14.99
CA LEU A 107 -21.23 -18.46 -14.11
C LEU A 107 -20.91 -18.99 -12.70
N CYS A 108 -21.31 -18.22 -11.68
CA CYS A 108 -21.05 -18.51 -10.28
C CYS A 108 -19.57 -18.69 -9.92
N SER A 109 -18.62 -18.20 -10.74
CA SER A 109 -17.23 -18.12 -10.31
C SER A 109 -16.98 -16.85 -9.51
N SER A 110 -15.90 -16.86 -8.74
CA SER A 110 -15.36 -15.71 -8.05
C SER A 110 -13.86 -15.68 -8.20
N GLY A 111 -13.29 -14.51 -8.41
CA GLY A 111 -11.85 -14.34 -8.54
C GLY A 111 -11.45 -13.42 -9.68
N GLU A 112 -10.25 -13.66 -10.22
CA GLU A 112 -9.54 -12.76 -11.14
C GLU A 112 -10.27 -12.55 -12.49
N ASP A 113 -11.12 -13.50 -12.90
CA ASP A 113 -11.93 -13.44 -14.13
C ASP A 113 -13.31 -12.79 -13.97
N THR A 114 -13.68 -12.36 -12.76
CA THR A 114 -15.02 -11.80 -12.46
C THR A 114 -14.97 -10.34 -12.07
N GLU A 115 -15.78 -9.50 -12.73
CA GLU A 115 -15.85 -8.08 -12.44
C GLU A 115 -16.81 -7.80 -11.27
N SER A 116 -16.31 -7.09 -10.25
CA SER A 116 -17.13 -6.60 -9.14
C SER A 116 -17.78 -5.27 -9.50
N PHE A 117 -19.09 -5.21 -9.37
CA PHE A 117 -19.90 -4.02 -9.54
C PHE A 117 -20.47 -3.59 -8.20
N TYR A 118 -20.60 -2.28 -8.01
CA TYR A 118 -21.29 -1.72 -6.85
C TYR A 118 -22.41 -0.82 -7.33
N LEU A 119 -23.60 -1.11 -6.81
CA LEU A 119 -24.84 -0.51 -7.24
C LEU A 119 -25.41 0.22 -6.04
N ASP A 120 -25.70 1.52 -6.18
CA ASP A 120 -26.29 2.30 -5.11
C ASP A 120 -27.64 1.70 -4.69
N VAL A 121 -27.86 1.62 -3.38
CA VAL A 121 -29.11 1.14 -2.80
C VAL A 121 -29.72 2.27 -1.97
N PRO A 122 -30.93 2.74 -2.29
CA PRO A 122 -31.62 3.71 -1.45
C PRO A 122 -31.81 3.17 -0.03
N LEU A 123 -31.47 3.99 0.98
CA LEU A 123 -31.48 3.56 2.38
C LEU A 123 -32.87 3.11 2.87
N ASP A 124 -33.94 3.64 2.30
CA ASP A 124 -35.34 3.30 2.61
C ASP A 124 -35.78 1.94 2.06
N VAL A 125 -34.99 1.33 1.15
CA VAL A 125 -35.19 -0.03 0.66
C VAL A 125 -34.68 -1.07 1.67
N LEU A 126 -33.71 -0.70 2.51
CA LEU A 126 -33.05 -1.62 3.44
C LEU A 126 -33.81 -1.78 4.75
N VAL A 127 -33.73 -2.98 5.33
CA VAL A 127 -34.25 -3.28 6.66
C VAL A 127 -33.14 -3.82 7.57
N GLN A 128 -33.31 -3.66 8.88
CA GLN A 128 -32.43 -4.28 9.87
C GLN A 128 -32.66 -5.80 9.89
N GLY A 129 -31.59 -6.58 9.79
CA GLY A 129 -31.63 -8.03 9.70
C GLY A 129 -31.70 -8.53 8.26
N ASP A 130 -32.66 -9.39 7.96
CA ASP A 130 -32.75 -10.11 6.70
C ASP A 130 -33.24 -9.23 5.54
N ASN A 131 -32.44 -9.14 4.48
CA ASN A 131 -32.75 -8.44 3.24
C ASN A 131 -32.76 -9.45 2.08
N SER A 132 -33.84 -9.46 1.30
CA SER A 132 -33.99 -10.34 0.14
C SER A 132 -33.37 -9.68 -1.10
N ILE A 133 -32.48 -10.38 -1.79
CA ILE A 133 -31.92 -9.98 -3.08
C ILE A 133 -32.49 -10.87 -4.18
N GLU A 134 -32.93 -10.28 -5.29
CA GLU A 134 -33.48 -10.98 -6.45
C GLU A 134 -32.81 -10.49 -7.74
N ILE A 135 -32.40 -11.43 -8.59
CA ILE A 135 -31.93 -11.15 -9.96
C ILE A 135 -32.93 -11.70 -10.99
N THR A 136 -33.12 -10.97 -12.09
CA THR A 136 -34.10 -11.31 -13.14
C THR A 136 -33.44 -11.69 -14.46
N HIS A 137 -34.24 -12.29 -15.35
CA HIS A 137 -33.86 -12.62 -16.73
C HIS A 137 -34.87 -11.96 -17.71
N ASP A 138 -34.98 -10.63 -17.62
CA ASP A 138 -36.03 -9.81 -18.24
C ASP A 138 -35.59 -8.95 -19.43
N ALA A 139 -34.28 -8.76 -19.66
CA ALA A 139 -33.75 -7.88 -20.69
C ALA A 139 -33.43 -8.59 -22.01
N LEU A 140 -32.92 -9.81 -21.95
CA LEU A 140 -32.64 -10.68 -23.09
C LEU A 140 -33.04 -12.11 -22.71
N ALA A 141 -33.70 -12.84 -23.60
CA ALA A 141 -34.25 -14.16 -23.28
C ALA A 141 -33.28 -15.31 -23.61
N GLY A 142 -32.18 -15.00 -24.30
CA GLY A 142 -31.25 -15.98 -24.86
C GLY A 142 -29.90 -16.07 -24.15
N ASP A 143 -29.56 -15.09 -23.30
CA ASP A 143 -28.33 -15.09 -22.53
C ASP A 143 -28.52 -15.81 -21.19
N SER A 144 -27.44 -16.01 -20.44
CA SER A 144 -27.48 -16.60 -19.10
C SER A 144 -26.47 -15.86 -18.26
N TRP A 145 -26.86 -15.46 -17.05
CA TRP A 145 -25.99 -14.64 -16.22
C TRP A 145 -26.13 -15.00 -14.75
N SER A 146 -25.10 -14.64 -13.99
CA SER A 146 -25.03 -14.87 -12.56
C SER A 146 -24.49 -13.67 -11.80
N ALA A 147 -24.97 -13.50 -10.58
CA ALA A 147 -24.39 -12.65 -9.56
C ALA A 147 -23.77 -13.55 -8.47
N ALA A 148 -22.45 -13.49 -8.32
CA ALA A 148 -21.70 -14.16 -7.25
C ALA A 148 -21.30 -13.15 -6.16
N TYR A 149 -21.02 -13.64 -4.95
CA TYR A 149 -20.58 -12.82 -3.81
C TYR A 149 -21.48 -11.61 -3.53
N VAL A 150 -22.79 -11.85 -3.57
CA VAL A 150 -23.82 -10.81 -3.43
C VAL A 150 -23.87 -10.35 -1.98
N ARG A 151 -23.53 -9.08 -1.72
CA ARG A 151 -23.47 -8.50 -0.37
C ARG A 151 -23.99 -7.07 -0.34
N LEU A 152 -24.68 -6.71 0.73
CA LEU A 152 -25.07 -5.34 1.02
C LEU A 152 -24.04 -4.70 1.93
N GLU A 153 -23.73 -3.44 1.68
CA GLU A 153 -22.95 -2.60 2.58
C GLU A 153 -23.69 -1.30 2.85
N VAL A 154 -23.73 -0.89 4.12
CA VAL A 154 -24.20 0.44 4.52
C VAL A 154 -23.00 1.19 5.09
N GLN A 155 -22.83 2.45 4.69
CA GLN A 155 -21.82 3.36 5.21
C GLN A 155 -22.48 4.46 6.04
N GLY A 156 -21.82 4.88 7.11
CA GLY A 156 -22.34 5.93 7.99
C GLY A 156 -21.52 6.08 9.26
N ARG A 157 -22.12 6.75 10.25
CA ARG A 157 -21.50 6.98 11.55
C ARG A 157 -21.98 5.90 12.51
N PHE A 158 -21.24 4.79 12.53
CA PHE A 158 -21.60 3.64 13.34
C PHE A 158 -20.76 3.52 14.60
N VAL A 159 -21.41 3.04 15.67
CA VAL A 159 -20.69 2.53 16.84
C VAL A 159 -20.29 1.10 16.51
N VAL A 160 -19.06 0.91 16.05
CA VAL A 160 -18.49 -0.44 15.97
C VAL A 160 -18.28 -0.89 17.40
N ASN A 161 -18.97 -1.95 17.85
CA ASN A 161 -18.73 -2.57 19.15
C ASN A 161 -17.35 -3.23 19.12
N MET A 162 -16.32 -2.39 19.31
CA MET A 162 -14.93 -2.82 19.35
C MET A 162 -14.72 -3.66 20.62
N PRO A 163 -14.19 -4.89 20.51
CA PRO A 163 -13.64 -5.58 21.66
C PRO A 163 -12.52 -4.70 22.25
N GLY A 164 -12.76 -4.08 23.41
CA GLY A 164 -11.75 -3.32 24.14
C GLY A 164 -11.96 -1.82 24.32
N SER A 165 -13.16 -1.25 24.11
CA SER A 165 -13.44 0.07 24.69
C SER A 165 -13.31 -0.02 26.23
N PRO A 166 -12.56 0.89 26.90
CA PRO A 166 -12.42 0.87 28.35
C PRO A 166 -13.73 1.33 29.02
N GLY A 167 -14.69 0.40 29.12
CA GLY A 167 -15.97 0.65 29.76
C GLY A 167 -17.00 -0.43 29.45
N GLN A 168 -17.31 -1.22 30.48
CA GLN A 168 -18.38 -2.23 30.58
C GLN A 168 -18.11 -3.61 29.95
N ILE A 169 -17.55 -4.49 30.79
CA ILE A 169 -17.75 -5.92 30.68
C ILE A 169 -19.20 -6.22 31.13
N GLY A 170 -20.06 -6.53 30.17
CA GLY A 170 -21.35 -7.17 30.38
C GLY A 170 -21.34 -8.50 29.66
N SER A 171 -21.34 -9.60 30.42
CA SER A 171 -21.45 -10.96 29.92
C SER A 171 -22.82 -11.20 29.27
N ALA A 172 -22.85 -11.41 27.96
CA ALA A 172 -23.92 -12.11 27.27
C ALA A 172 -23.40 -12.62 25.92
N ASP A 173 -23.80 -13.85 25.57
CA ASP A 173 -23.52 -14.55 24.33
C ASP A 173 -23.60 -13.65 23.10
N ILE A 174 -22.46 -13.41 22.45
CA ILE A 174 -22.44 -13.06 21.03
C ILE A 174 -21.48 -14.04 20.37
N SER A 175 -22.03 -14.91 19.51
CA SER A 175 -21.26 -15.61 18.50
C SER A 175 -20.75 -14.55 17.49
N THR A 176 -19.72 -13.79 17.85
CA THR A 176 -19.06 -12.89 16.90
C THR A 176 -18.18 -13.74 16.01
N LEU A 177 -18.54 -13.82 14.74
CA LEU A 177 -17.53 -13.98 13.69
C LEU A 177 -16.67 -12.70 13.72
N ALA A 178 -15.41 -12.80 13.27
CA ALA A 178 -14.55 -11.64 13.07
C ALA A 178 -15.36 -10.50 12.45
N THR A 179 -15.17 -9.26 12.92
CA THR A 179 -16.02 -8.14 12.50
C THR A 179 -15.32 -7.34 11.41
N PRO A 180 -15.62 -7.58 10.12
CA PRO A 180 -15.09 -6.79 9.03
C PRO A 180 -15.90 -5.52 8.84
N PHE A 181 -15.22 -4.41 8.56
CA PHE A 181 -15.83 -3.12 8.27
C PHE A 181 -14.94 -2.29 7.37
N THR A 182 -15.55 -1.36 6.67
CA THR A 182 -14.87 -0.45 5.75
C THR A 182 -14.55 0.85 6.46
N ILE A 183 -13.34 1.38 6.28
CA ILE A 183 -12.92 2.67 6.80
C ILE A 183 -12.67 3.64 5.64
N ASN A 184 -12.79 4.93 5.92
CA ASN A 184 -12.27 5.97 5.03
C ASN A 184 -10.93 6.49 5.55
N ILE A 185 -9.99 6.66 4.63
CA ILE A 185 -8.64 7.15 4.87
C ILE A 185 -8.33 8.30 3.91
N THR A 186 -7.50 9.25 4.35
CA THR A 186 -7.01 10.32 3.47
C THR A 186 -5.66 9.91 2.90
N ASN A 187 -5.57 9.84 1.58
CA ASN A 187 -4.32 9.59 0.89
C ASN A 187 -3.44 10.85 0.95
N SER A 188 -2.21 10.72 1.47
CA SER A 188 -1.32 11.87 1.67
C SER A 188 -0.57 12.32 0.41
N TYR A 189 -0.66 11.58 -0.69
CA TYR A 189 -0.04 11.91 -1.97
C TYR A 189 -0.85 12.94 -2.75
N ASP A 190 -2.17 12.74 -2.85
CA ASP A 190 -3.08 13.57 -3.65
C ASP A 190 -4.21 14.22 -2.83
N GLY A 191 -4.37 13.85 -1.56
CA GLY A 191 -5.42 14.34 -0.67
C GLY A 191 -6.78 13.67 -0.86
N SER A 192 -6.88 12.65 -1.72
CA SER A 192 -8.15 11.95 -1.98
C SER A 192 -8.62 11.16 -0.76
N SER A 193 -9.95 10.98 -0.65
CA SER A 193 -10.54 10.09 0.33
C SER A 193 -10.67 8.71 -0.31
N GLN A 194 -10.00 7.72 0.29
CA GLN A 194 -9.96 6.35 -0.19
C GLN A 194 -10.54 5.42 0.88
N GLN A 195 -10.95 4.22 0.47
CA GLN A 195 -11.51 3.24 1.39
C GLN A 195 -10.48 2.17 1.73
N ALA A 196 -10.67 1.48 2.85
CA ALA A 196 -9.98 0.22 3.11
C ALA A 196 -10.91 -0.71 3.86
N ARG A 197 -10.80 -2.01 3.59
CA ARG A 197 -11.47 -3.04 4.35
C ARG A 197 -10.59 -3.49 5.50
N VAL A 198 -11.14 -3.53 6.70
CA VAL A 198 -10.43 -3.95 7.91
C VAL A 198 -11.20 -5.09 8.56
N GLN A 199 -10.50 -6.06 9.12
CA GLN A 199 -11.09 -7.09 9.97
C GLN A 199 -10.31 -7.19 11.28
N ILE A 200 -11.05 -7.16 12.38
CA ILE A 200 -10.53 -7.37 13.73
C ILE A 200 -10.83 -8.82 14.14
N PRO A 201 -9.83 -9.60 14.57
CA PRO A 201 -10.04 -10.98 14.95
C PRO A 201 -10.79 -11.08 16.27
N ASP A 202 -11.53 -12.17 16.47
CA ASP A 202 -12.34 -12.41 17.68
C ASP A 202 -11.48 -12.43 18.96
N SER A 203 -10.23 -12.85 18.83
CA SER A 203 -9.26 -12.91 19.93
C SER A 203 -8.54 -11.59 20.19
N TYR A 204 -8.88 -10.50 19.49
CA TYR A 204 -8.17 -9.22 19.64
C TYR A 204 -8.25 -8.69 21.08
N ASN A 205 -7.10 -8.31 21.61
CA ASN A 205 -6.96 -7.69 22.92
C ASN A 205 -6.05 -6.47 22.79
N ALA A 206 -6.57 -5.28 23.07
CA ALA A 206 -5.82 -4.03 22.98
C ALA A 206 -4.57 -3.98 23.91
N GLY A 207 -4.50 -4.83 24.93
CA GLY A 207 -3.32 -4.99 25.80
C GLY A 207 -2.20 -5.84 25.19
N VAL A 208 -2.40 -6.49 24.05
CA VAL A 208 -1.44 -7.40 23.39
C VAL A 208 -1.12 -6.89 21.99
N ALA A 209 0.17 -6.70 21.70
CA ALA A 209 0.63 -6.34 20.37
C ALA A 209 0.29 -7.46 19.37
N THR A 210 -0.47 -7.11 18.32
CA THR A 210 -1.10 -8.07 17.39
C THR A 210 -0.55 -7.90 15.98
N PRO A 211 -0.15 -8.97 15.26
CA PRO A 211 0.28 -8.87 13.86
C PRO A 211 -0.77 -8.25 12.95
N LEU A 212 -0.31 -7.58 11.89
CA LEU A 212 -1.13 -7.01 10.84
C LEU A 212 -0.79 -7.66 9.50
N LEU A 213 -1.79 -8.23 8.83
CA LEU A 213 -1.70 -8.64 7.44
C LEU A 213 -2.30 -7.55 6.54
N VAL A 214 -1.50 -7.04 5.60
CA VAL A 214 -1.96 -6.15 4.54
C VAL A 214 -2.13 -6.96 3.25
N ALA A 215 -3.37 -7.14 2.82
CA ALA A 215 -3.70 -7.92 1.62
C ALA A 215 -3.99 -7.00 0.43
N ILE A 216 -3.29 -7.21 -0.69
CA ILE A 216 -3.41 -6.38 -1.89
C ILE A 216 -4.11 -7.16 -2.99
N HIS A 217 -5.19 -6.59 -3.51
CA HIS A 217 -6.08 -7.22 -4.47
C HIS A 217 -5.46 -7.37 -5.88
N PRO A 218 -5.85 -8.40 -6.64
CA PRO A 218 -5.45 -8.55 -8.03
C PRO A 218 -6.17 -7.55 -8.93
N ARG A 219 -5.85 -7.58 -10.23
CA ARG A 219 -6.56 -6.78 -11.24
C ARG A 219 -8.05 -7.10 -11.21
N SER A 220 -8.89 -6.14 -11.61
CA SER A 220 -10.36 -6.30 -11.64
C SER A 220 -11.05 -6.47 -10.29
N SER A 221 -10.28 -6.47 -9.20
CA SER A 221 -10.77 -6.66 -7.83
C SER A 221 -10.75 -5.35 -7.01
N ASN A 222 -10.85 -5.46 -5.69
CA ASN A 222 -11.05 -4.36 -4.76
C ASN A 222 -10.65 -4.72 -3.32
N MET A 223 -10.87 -3.78 -2.40
CA MET A 223 -10.56 -3.92 -0.98
C MET A 223 -11.14 -5.17 -0.30
N LEU A 224 -12.22 -5.76 -0.82
CA LEU A 224 -12.86 -6.91 -0.17
C LEU A 224 -12.11 -8.23 -0.40
N PHE A 225 -11.18 -8.26 -1.36
CA PHE A 225 -10.27 -9.38 -1.58
C PHE A 225 -9.60 -9.89 -0.31
N GLY A 226 -9.09 -9.00 0.55
CA GLY A 226 -8.39 -9.41 1.76
C GLY A 226 -9.30 -10.16 2.74
N GLU A 227 -10.53 -9.69 2.94
CA GLU A 227 -11.52 -10.37 3.78
C GLU A 227 -11.91 -11.71 3.16
N ASP A 228 -12.28 -11.69 1.88
CA ASP A 228 -12.77 -12.86 1.16
C ASP A 228 -11.70 -13.97 1.10
N LYS A 229 -10.42 -13.59 0.91
CA LYS A 229 -9.31 -14.53 0.77
C LYS A 229 -8.67 -14.93 2.10
N PHE A 230 -8.42 -13.98 3.00
CA PHE A 230 -7.61 -14.20 4.21
C PHE A 230 -8.37 -14.07 5.52
N GLY A 231 -9.61 -13.59 5.52
CA GLY A 231 -10.37 -13.26 6.72
C GLY A 231 -10.46 -14.41 7.72
N ALA A 232 -10.86 -15.61 7.27
CA ALA A 232 -10.99 -16.78 8.14
C ALA A 232 -9.63 -17.23 8.75
N ALA A 233 -8.58 -17.24 7.93
CA ALA A 233 -7.25 -17.66 8.36
C ALA A 233 -6.60 -16.63 9.31
N ALA A 234 -6.77 -15.33 9.03
CA ALA A 234 -6.34 -14.25 9.90
C ALA A 234 -7.09 -14.29 11.24
N ASN A 235 -8.40 -14.53 11.25
CA ASN A 235 -9.17 -14.69 12.48
C ASN A 235 -8.67 -15.88 13.31
N THR A 236 -8.45 -17.02 12.68
CA THR A 236 -7.93 -18.23 13.33
C THR A 236 -6.56 -17.99 13.97
N LYS A 237 -5.70 -17.19 13.33
CA LYS A 237 -4.38 -16.78 13.85
C LYS A 237 -4.45 -15.65 14.89
N GLY A 238 -5.60 -15.00 15.05
CA GLY A 238 -5.75 -13.82 15.89
C GLY A 238 -5.04 -12.59 15.32
N TRP A 239 -4.93 -12.46 14.00
CA TRP A 239 -4.25 -11.35 13.33
C TRP A 239 -5.24 -10.27 12.88
N LEU A 240 -4.80 -9.01 12.94
CA LEU A 240 -5.47 -7.91 12.27
C LEU A 240 -5.28 -8.06 10.76
N LEU A 241 -6.30 -7.72 9.99
CA LEU A 241 -6.27 -7.71 8.53
C LEU A 241 -6.68 -6.33 8.03
N ALA A 242 -5.97 -5.81 7.04
CA ALA A 242 -6.37 -4.65 6.28
C ALA A 242 -6.14 -4.87 4.78
N SER A 243 -7.05 -4.36 3.95
CA SER A 243 -7.02 -4.49 2.50
C SER A 243 -7.49 -3.17 1.89
N PRO A 244 -6.58 -2.35 1.33
CA PRO A 244 -6.95 -1.02 0.81
C PRO A 244 -7.76 -1.11 -0.48
N GLU A 245 -8.66 -0.15 -0.67
CA GLU A 245 -9.17 0.19 -2.00
C GLU A 245 -8.10 1.05 -2.63
N LEU A 246 -7.35 0.47 -3.57
CA LEU A 246 -6.32 1.21 -4.29
C LEU A 246 -6.96 2.29 -5.16
N HIS A 247 -6.16 3.19 -5.72
CA HIS A 247 -6.57 4.00 -6.88
C HIS A 247 -5.45 4.23 -7.89
N GLY A 248 -5.83 4.39 -9.15
CA GLY A 248 -4.93 4.72 -10.26
C GLY A 248 -4.72 6.22 -10.45
N SER A 249 -3.79 6.58 -11.34
CA SER A 249 -3.53 7.97 -11.72
C SER A 249 -4.43 8.46 -12.87
N TRP A 250 -5.14 7.56 -13.57
CA TRP A 250 -5.96 7.95 -14.72
C TRP A 250 -7.06 8.96 -14.33
N PRO A 251 -7.08 10.18 -14.91
CA PRO A 251 -8.01 11.23 -14.49
C PRO A 251 -9.44 11.06 -15.04
N GLY A 252 -9.68 10.08 -15.92
CA GLY A 252 -10.93 9.92 -16.63
C GLY A 252 -11.12 10.89 -17.80
N ASP A 253 -11.87 10.45 -18.81
CA ASP A 253 -12.46 11.31 -19.85
C ASP A 253 -13.89 10.83 -20.18
N LEU A 254 -14.60 11.57 -21.04
CA LEU A 254 -16.00 11.23 -21.40
C LEU A 254 -16.14 9.85 -22.05
N ALA A 255 -15.13 9.38 -22.78
CA ALA A 255 -15.16 8.09 -23.43
C ALA A 255 -14.63 6.97 -22.51
N ASN A 256 -13.83 7.33 -21.51
CA ASN A 256 -13.13 6.40 -20.63
C ASN A 256 -13.09 6.98 -19.20
N PRO A 257 -14.16 6.83 -18.43
CA PRO A 257 -14.22 7.35 -17.06
C PRO A 257 -13.15 6.70 -16.17
N ILE A 258 -12.92 7.31 -15.00
CA ILE A 258 -12.16 6.67 -13.92
C ILE A 258 -12.79 5.30 -13.65
N PRO A 259 -12.00 4.22 -13.55
CA PRO A 259 -12.55 2.91 -13.26
C PRO A 259 -13.28 2.93 -11.91
N TYR A 260 -14.32 2.10 -11.80
CA TYR A 260 -14.98 1.85 -10.53
C TYR A 260 -14.99 0.34 -10.31
N PRO A 261 -14.39 -0.18 -9.22
CA PRO A 261 -13.73 0.57 -8.15
C PRO A 261 -12.43 1.26 -8.63
N PRO A 262 -11.96 2.34 -7.97
CA PRO A 262 -10.87 3.18 -8.49
C PRO A 262 -9.53 2.45 -8.60
N GLY A 263 -9.34 1.37 -7.81
CA GLY A 263 -8.11 0.58 -7.76
C GLY A 263 -8.00 -0.50 -8.80
N LYS A 264 -9.10 -0.77 -9.53
CA LYS A 264 -9.29 -1.92 -10.43
C LYS A 264 -8.12 -2.17 -11.37
N TYR A 265 -7.52 -1.08 -11.87
CA TYR A 265 -6.41 -1.07 -12.82
C TYR A 265 -5.29 -0.11 -12.40
N SER A 266 -5.03 0.00 -11.08
CA SER A 266 -4.04 0.96 -10.53
C SER A 266 -2.59 0.61 -10.84
N TYR A 267 -2.26 -0.67 -11.06
CA TYR A 267 -0.94 -1.17 -11.43
C TYR A 267 0.24 -0.52 -10.71
N ALA A 268 0.24 -0.59 -9.38
CA ALA A 268 1.31 -0.03 -8.57
C ALA A 268 1.56 1.48 -8.78
N SER A 269 0.53 2.24 -9.17
CA SER A 269 0.50 3.71 -9.16
C SER A 269 1.01 4.28 -7.83
N LEU A 270 1.52 5.52 -7.85
CA LEU A 270 1.93 6.16 -6.60
C LEU A 270 0.71 6.37 -5.69
N GLU A 271 -0.38 6.81 -6.29
CA GLU A 271 -1.73 6.87 -5.76
C GLU A 271 -2.05 5.64 -4.89
N GLY A 272 -2.02 4.44 -5.51
CA GLY A 272 -2.24 3.15 -4.85
C GLY A 272 -1.23 2.82 -3.76
N GLN A 273 0.04 3.18 -3.94
CA GLN A 273 1.07 2.97 -2.92
C GLN A 273 0.77 3.77 -1.64
N TYR A 274 0.27 4.99 -1.78
CA TYR A 274 -0.09 5.81 -0.62
C TYR A 274 -1.42 5.41 0.03
N ASP A 275 -2.30 4.68 -0.66
CA ASP A 275 -3.48 4.05 -0.05
C ASP A 275 -3.06 3.01 0.98
N ILE A 276 -2.06 2.21 0.62
CA ILE A 276 -1.46 1.22 1.52
C ILE A 276 -0.80 1.93 2.71
N VAL A 277 -0.04 2.99 2.47
CA VAL A 277 0.59 3.77 3.55
C VAL A 277 -0.45 4.35 4.50
N ALA A 278 -1.51 4.96 3.97
CA ALA A 278 -2.59 5.54 4.76
C ALA A 278 -3.37 4.47 5.55
N THR A 279 -3.60 3.31 4.95
CA THR A 279 -4.22 2.15 5.62
C THR A 279 -3.38 1.64 6.78
N VAL A 280 -2.07 1.43 6.58
CA VAL A 280 -1.16 0.99 7.63
C VAL A 280 -1.09 2.01 8.76
N LYS A 281 -1.02 3.31 8.44
CA LYS A 281 -1.06 4.39 9.44
C LYS A 281 -2.35 4.38 10.25
N TYR A 282 -3.50 4.20 9.60
CA TYR A 282 -4.77 4.08 10.29
C TYR A 282 -4.75 2.91 11.28
N MET A 283 -4.28 1.73 10.84
CA MET A 283 -4.22 0.55 11.71
C MET A 283 -3.31 0.77 12.92
N LEU A 284 -2.14 1.38 12.73
CA LEU A 284 -1.19 1.72 13.78
C LEU A 284 -1.72 2.75 14.79
N GLN A 285 -2.61 3.64 14.35
CA GLN A 285 -3.20 4.69 15.20
C GLN A 285 -4.37 4.18 16.03
N ASN A 286 -5.12 3.20 15.53
CA ASN A 286 -6.37 2.75 16.13
C ASN A 286 -6.27 1.39 16.86
N TYR A 287 -5.23 0.59 16.57
CA TYR A 287 -5.05 -0.75 17.16
C TYR A 287 -3.63 -0.92 17.72
N ASN A 288 -3.49 -1.84 18.67
CA ASN A 288 -2.19 -2.26 19.20
C ASN A 288 -1.52 -3.23 18.20
N VAL A 289 -1.14 -2.68 17.04
CA VAL A 289 -0.40 -3.42 16.01
C VAL A 289 1.01 -3.70 16.52
N ASP A 290 1.44 -4.94 16.39
CA ASP A 290 2.85 -5.30 16.52
C ASP A 290 3.63 -4.74 15.33
N ARG A 291 4.40 -3.68 15.59
CA ARG A 291 5.17 -2.95 14.57
C ARG A 291 6.27 -3.78 13.94
N ASP A 292 6.69 -4.85 14.61
CA ASP A 292 7.70 -5.77 14.07
C ASP A 292 7.05 -6.93 13.29
N ARG A 293 5.72 -7.03 13.25
CA ARG A 293 4.97 -8.08 12.54
C ARG A 293 3.85 -7.50 11.68
N ILE A 294 4.24 -6.58 10.79
CA ILE A 294 3.40 -6.11 9.68
C ILE A 294 3.81 -6.88 8.42
N TYR A 295 2.90 -7.64 7.84
CA TYR A 295 3.13 -8.46 6.66
C TYR A 295 2.37 -7.92 5.46
N ILE A 296 2.87 -8.17 4.26
CA ILE A 296 2.18 -7.81 3.02
C ILE A 296 2.06 -9.03 2.09
N VAL A 297 0.88 -9.20 1.50
CA VAL A 297 0.58 -10.24 0.53
C VAL A 297 -0.11 -9.64 -0.68
N GLY A 298 0.21 -10.13 -1.88
CA GLY A 298 -0.44 -9.71 -3.10
C GLY A 298 -0.50 -10.82 -4.14
N TYR A 299 -1.46 -10.70 -5.06
CA TYR A 299 -1.73 -11.64 -6.14
C TYR A 299 -1.78 -10.89 -7.46
N SER A 300 -1.11 -11.38 -8.51
CA SER A 300 -1.11 -10.74 -9.84
C SER A 300 -0.71 -9.24 -9.78
N MET A 301 -1.56 -8.31 -10.23
CA MET A 301 -1.36 -6.85 -10.03
C MET A 301 -1.12 -6.47 -8.56
N GLY A 302 -1.76 -7.16 -7.61
CA GLY A 302 -1.54 -6.97 -6.19
C GLY A 302 -0.16 -7.44 -5.74
N ALA A 303 0.39 -8.50 -6.35
CA ALA A 303 1.74 -8.96 -6.09
C ALA A 303 2.81 -8.00 -6.65
N GLN A 304 2.56 -7.40 -7.82
CA GLN A 304 3.36 -6.29 -8.33
C GLN A 304 3.43 -5.16 -7.29
N MET A 305 2.27 -4.74 -6.77
CA MET A 305 2.20 -3.71 -5.74
C MET A 305 2.88 -4.15 -4.43
N ALA A 306 2.66 -5.39 -3.97
CA ALA A 306 3.22 -5.89 -2.73
C ALA A 306 4.76 -5.98 -2.77
N THR A 307 5.32 -6.51 -3.87
CA THR A 307 6.78 -6.54 -4.09
C THR A 307 7.35 -5.11 -4.09
N LEU A 308 6.73 -4.21 -4.86
CA LEU A 308 7.17 -2.81 -4.92
C LEU A 308 7.10 -2.11 -3.55
N MET A 309 6.01 -2.28 -2.81
CA MET A 309 5.84 -1.71 -1.47
C MET A 309 6.88 -2.24 -0.49
N ALA A 310 7.17 -3.53 -0.52
CA ALA A 310 8.16 -4.12 0.36
C ALA A 310 9.59 -3.64 0.04
N ALA A 311 9.90 -3.37 -1.25
CA ALA A 311 11.16 -2.75 -1.64
C ALA A 311 11.24 -1.26 -1.29
N LYS A 312 10.11 -0.54 -1.38
CA LYS A 312 10.03 0.90 -1.14
C LYS A 312 9.88 1.26 0.33
N TYR A 313 9.35 0.36 1.16
CA TYR A 313 9.18 0.52 2.60
C TYR A 313 9.77 -0.69 3.33
N PRO A 314 11.08 -0.98 3.13
CA PRO A 314 11.73 -2.16 3.69
C PRO A 314 11.86 -2.10 5.22
N ASP A 315 11.58 -0.93 5.79
CA ASP A 315 11.56 -0.60 7.22
C ASP A 315 10.13 -0.64 7.81
N VAL A 316 9.14 -1.12 7.07
CA VAL A 316 7.75 -1.29 7.54
C VAL A 316 7.34 -2.76 7.55
N PHE A 317 7.67 -3.52 6.50
CA PHE A 317 7.19 -4.88 6.32
C PHE A 317 8.20 -5.92 6.79
N ALA A 318 7.75 -6.81 7.68
CA ALA A 318 8.54 -7.91 8.23
C ALA A 318 8.75 -9.06 7.23
N ALA A 319 7.76 -9.31 6.36
CA ALA A 319 7.83 -10.32 5.31
C ALA A 319 6.82 -10.04 4.19
N LEU A 320 7.13 -10.57 3.00
CA LEU A 320 6.34 -10.47 1.77
C LEU A 320 5.93 -11.85 1.26
N PHE A 321 4.69 -11.98 0.81
CA PHE A 321 4.23 -13.08 -0.04
C PHE A 321 3.76 -12.55 -1.41
N ASP A 322 4.45 -12.96 -2.47
CA ASP A 322 4.11 -12.71 -3.86
C ASP A 322 3.52 -13.99 -4.47
N ASN A 323 2.30 -13.88 -5.00
CA ASN A 323 1.78 -14.84 -5.95
C ASN A 323 1.70 -14.22 -7.34
N LYS A 324 2.45 -14.77 -8.31
CA LYS A 324 2.34 -14.51 -9.76
C LYS A 324 2.36 -13.03 -10.17
N GLY A 325 3.13 -12.18 -9.47
CA GLY A 325 3.21 -10.74 -9.79
C GLY A 325 4.14 -10.39 -10.95
N PRO A 326 3.76 -9.45 -11.85
CA PRO A 326 4.70 -8.88 -12.81
C PRO A 326 5.70 -7.97 -12.09
N THR A 327 7.00 -8.23 -12.27
CA THR A 327 8.09 -7.54 -11.56
C THR A 327 8.87 -6.56 -12.44
N ASP A 328 8.75 -6.72 -13.77
CA ASP A 328 9.20 -5.76 -14.77
C ASP A 328 8.04 -5.38 -15.69
N TRP A 329 7.53 -4.17 -15.48
CA TRP A 329 6.37 -3.66 -16.19
C TRP A 329 6.67 -3.29 -17.65
N VAL A 330 7.94 -3.08 -18.03
CA VAL A 330 8.31 -2.85 -19.43
C VAL A 330 8.25 -4.16 -20.20
N ASP A 331 8.80 -5.23 -19.64
CA ASP A 331 8.76 -6.55 -20.26
C ASP A 331 7.32 -7.06 -20.33
N TRP A 332 6.56 -6.94 -19.24
CA TRP A 332 5.16 -7.35 -19.22
C TRP A 332 4.30 -6.60 -20.25
N TYR A 333 4.58 -5.31 -20.47
CA TYR A 333 3.94 -4.53 -21.55
C TYR A 333 4.23 -5.15 -22.92
N ASN A 334 5.50 -5.44 -23.22
CA ASN A 334 5.90 -6.00 -24.52
C ASN A 334 5.33 -7.41 -24.74
N GLU A 335 5.29 -8.23 -23.69
CA GLU A 335 4.67 -9.55 -23.72
C GLU A 335 3.16 -9.46 -23.95
N SER A 336 2.49 -8.53 -23.28
CA SER A 336 1.06 -8.25 -23.50
C SER A 336 0.79 -7.82 -24.94
N VAL A 337 1.65 -6.98 -25.54
CA VAL A 337 1.59 -6.67 -26.98
C VAL A 337 1.76 -7.92 -27.83
N ALA A 338 2.74 -8.77 -27.51
CA ALA A 338 3.03 -10.00 -28.26
C ALA A 338 1.88 -11.03 -28.18
N ARG A 339 1.14 -11.05 -27.07
CA ARG A 339 -0.07 -11.87 -26.90
C ARG A 339 -1.30 -11.31 -27.63
N GLY A 340 -1.24 -10.08 -28.13
CA GLY A 340 -2.40 -9.41 -28.74
C GLY A 340 -3.37 -8.79 -27.73
N ASP A 341 -2.92 -8.54 -26.51
CA ASP A 341 -3.70 -8.02 -25.37
C ASP A 341 -3.79 -6.48 -25.38
N GLN A 342 -3.90 -5.92 -26.58
CA GLN A 342 -3.68 -4.49 -26.82
C GLN A 342 -4.81 -3.63 -26.26
N ASP A 343 -6.02 -4.19 -26.25
CA ASP A 343 -7.26 -3.52 -25.82
C ASP A 343 -7.58 -3.73 -24.33
N PHE A 344 -6.70 -4.41 -23.57
CA PHE A 344 -7.03 -4.80 -22.20
C PHE A 344 -5.90 -4.55 -21.19
N HIS A 345 -4.75 -5.23 -21.26
CA HIS A 345 -3.63 -4.91 -20.36
C HIS A 345 -2.91 -3.63 -20.79
N THR A 346 -2.44 -3.56 -22.03
CA THR A 346 -1.61 -2.43 -22.45
C THR A 346 -2.38 -1.13 -22.48
N ASP A 347 -3.68 -1.15 -22.82
CA ASP A 347 -4.52 0.06 -22.80
C ASP A 347 -4.51 0.72 -21.40
N TRP A 348 -4.75 -0.07 -20.35
CA TRP A 348 -4.74 0.46 -18.99
C TRP A 348 -3.33 0.78 -18.48
N MET A 349 -2.30 0.06 -18.89
CA MET A 349 -0.92 0.46 -18.60
C MET A 349 -0.59 1.82 -19.21
N GLU A 350 -0.98 2.07 -20.47
CA GLU A 350 -0.74 3.36 -21.11
C GLU A 350 -1.58 4.48 -20.48
N ARG A 351 -2.80 4.18 -19.99
CA ARG A 351 -3.64 5.11 -19.22
C ARG A 351 -2.98 5.49 -17.90
N GLU A 352 -2.55 4.53 -17.11
CA GLU A 352 -1.85 4.79 -15.83
C GLU A 352 -0.50 5.48 -16.03
N CYS A 353 0.11 5.33 -17.21
CA CYS A 353 1.28 6.08 -17.61
C CYS A 353 0.98 7.24 -18.55
N HIS A 354 -0.03 8.04 -18.26
CA HIS A 354 -0.36 9.22 -19.06
C HIS A 354 0.52 10.45 -18.76
N ILE A 355 0.47 11.43 -19.68
CA ILE A 355 0.93 12.81 -19.46
C ILE A 355 -0.22 13.74 -19.86
N ASN A 356 -0.76 14.52 -18.92
CA ASN A 356 -1.93 15.39 -19.13
C ASN A 356 -3.12 14.65 -19.78
N GLY A 357 -3.51 13.50 -19.23
CA GLY A 357 -4.56 12.62 -19.78
C GLY A 357 -4.21 11.92 -21.11
N THR A 358 -3.05 12.18 -21.71
CA THR A 358 -2.60 11.48 -22.92
C THR A 358 -1.83 10.23 -22.56
N ARG A 359 -2.38 9.05 -22.90
CA ARG A 359 -1.78 7.73 -22.67
C ARG A 359 -0.34 7.65 -23.23
N LYS A 360 0.58 6.97 -22.53
CA LYS A 360 1.98 6.80 -23.01
C LYS A 360 2.47 5.37 -22.88
N ARG A 361 3.29 5.00 -23.85
CA ARG A 361 4.04 3.73 -23.93
C ARG A 361 5.34 3.79 -23.14
N PRO A 362 5.97 2.64 -22.83
CA PRO A 362 7.30 2.60 -22.21
C PRO A 362 8.35 3.44 -22.93
N THR A 363 8.31 3.50 -24.27
CA THR A 363 9.26 4.29 -25.07
C THR A 363 9.09 5.80 -24.92
N THR A 364 7.91 6.26 -24.51
CA THR A 364 7.56 7.69 -24.43
C THR A 364 7.39 8.21 -23.01
N ASN A 365 7.27 7.32 -22.03
CA ASN A 365 7.22 7.64 -20.60
C ASN A 365 7.94 6.55 -19.78
N PRO A 366 9.24 6.32 -20.01
CA PRO A 366 9.96 5.17 -19.47
C PRO A 366 9.98 5.14 -17.93
N PHE A 367 10.15 6.30 -17.30
CA PHE A 367 10.27 6.37 -15.84
C PHE A 367 8.98 5.94 -15.13
N CYS A 368 7.82 6.23 -15.71
CA CYS A 368 6.52 5.80 -15.18
C CYS A 368 6.39 4.27 -15.12
N TYR A 369 6.95 3.55 -16.10
CA TYR A 369 6.97 2.10 -16.08
C TYR A 369 8.07 1.56 -15.16
N GLN A 370 9.28 2.13 -15.25
CA GLN A 370 10.42 1.73 -14.41
C GLN A 370 10.10 1.81 -12.92
N ARG A 371 9.43 2.87 -12.48
CA ARG A 371 9.11 3.05 -11.05
C ARG A 371 8.05 2.07 -10.52
N ARG A 372 7.32 1.38 -11.41
CA ARG A 372 6.33 0.33 -11.14
C ARG A 372 6.90 -1.08 -11.26
N SER A 373 8.16 -1.21 -11.67
CA SER A 373 8.90 -2.49 -11.74
C SER A 373 9.69 -2.69 -10.44
N SER A 374 9.28 -3.63 -9.60
CA SER A 374 9.98 -3.97 -8.35
C SER A 374 11.42 -4.46 -8.60
N LEU A 375 11.70 -4.98 -9.80
CA LEU A 375 13.05 -5.35 -10.26
C LEU A 375 14.06 -4.18 -10.15
N ASN A 376 13.62 -2.94 -10.42
CA ASN A 376 14.48 -1.75 -10.33
C ASN A 376 14.88 -1.38 -8.89
N TYR A 377 14.27 -2.02 -7.89
CA TYR A 377 14.51 -1.79 -6.47
C TYR A 377 15.12 -3.02 -5.78
N ALA A 378 15.65 -3.99 -6.54
CA ALA A 378 16.16 -5.25 -6.01
C ALA A 378 17.20 -5.09 -4.88
N SER A 379 18.01 -4.02 -4.91
CA SER A 379 18.98 -3.72 -3.85
C SER A 379 18.32 -3.46 -2.49
N ASN A 380 17.12 -2.88 -2.48
CA ASN A 380 16.43 -2.45 -1.26
C ASN A 380 15.97 -3.62 -0.38
N TYR A 381 15.84 -4.82 -0.96
CA TYR A 381 15.49 -6.02 -0.20
C TYR A 381 16.64 -6.53 0.66
N VAL A 382 17.87 -6.05 0.42
CA VAL A 382 19.11 -6.54 1.04
C VAL A 382 19.74 -5.44 1.89
N ARG A 383 20.10 -5.77 3.13
CA ARG A 383 20.73 -4.84 4.08
C ARG A 383 21.76 -5.54 4.94
N LYS A 384 22.79 -4.83 5.41
CA LYS A 384 23.73 -5.41 6.39
C LYS A 384 23.31 -5.00 7.79
N LEU A 385 23.20 -5.97 8.69
CA LEU A 385 22.86 -5.76 10.09
C LEU A 385 24.12 -5.53 10.93
N ASN A 386 23.99 -4.78 12.04
CA ASN A 386 25.10 -4.40 12.91
C ASN A 386 25.95 -5.60 13.41
N PHE A 387 25.30 -6.73 13.66
CA PHE A 387 25.95 -7.93 14.20
C PHE A 387 26.26 -9.01 13.16
N ALA A 388 25.95 -8.76 11.88
CA ALA A 388 26.11 -9.76 10.82
C ALA A 388 27.38 -9.48 10.00
N SER A 389 28.20 -10.53 9.83
CA SER A 389 29.33 -10.52 8.88
C SER A 389 28.88 -10.52 7.42
N ILE A 390 27.60 -10.84 7.16
CA ILE A 390 26.99 -11.02 5.84
C ILE A 390 25.69 -10.22 5.71
N TYR A 391 25.28 -9.91 4.49
CA TYR A 391 24.02 -9.21 4.23
C TYR A 391 22.82 -10.08 4.62
N SER A 392 21.78 -9.49 5.16
CA SER A 392 20.47 -10.10 5.36
C SER A 392 19.51 -9.59 4.31
N ARG A 393 18.44 -10.34 4.05
CA ARG A 393 17.34 -9.87 3.23
C ARG A 393 16.04 -9.89 4.01
N MET A 394 15.08 -9.10 3.55
CA MET A 394 13.70 -9.31 3.96
C MET A 394 13.24 -10.74 3.58
N PRO A 395 12.52 -11.43 4.47
CA PRO A 395 11.82 -12.67 4.15
C PRO A 395 10.81 -12.46 3.01
N ILE A 396 10.89 -13.32 2.00
CA ILE A 396 10.13 -13.24 0.75
C ILE A 396 9.79 -14.66 0.34
N SER A 397 8.51 -14.92 0.07
CA SER A 397 8.05 -16.07 -0.69
C SER A 397 7.60 -15.58 -2.05
N LEU A 398 8.25 -16.08 -3.11
CA LEU A 398 7.78 -15.93 -4.48
C LEU A 398 7.12 -17.24 -4.88
N THR A 399 5.89 -17.18 -5.38
CA THR A 399 5.11 -18.33 -5.82
C THR A 399 4.60 -18.06 -7.23
N HIS A 400 4.80 -19.00 -8.16
CA HIS A 400 4.43 -18.78 -9.56
C HIS A 400 4.19 -20.11 -10.29
N THR A 401 3.19 -20.15 -11.16
CA THR A 401 2.95 -21.26 -12.08
C THR A 401 3.95 -21.25 -13.24
N VAL A 402 4.54 -22.39 -13.57
CA VAL A 402 5.52 -22.51 -14.68
C VAL A 402 4.88 -22.24 -16.04
N GLY A 403 3.62 -22.63 -16.21
CA GLY A 403 2.87 -22.47 -17.46
C GLY A 403 2.20 -21.11 -17.65
N ASP A 404 2.33 -20.19 -16.68
CA ASP A 404 1.64 -18.90 -16.70
C ASP A 404 1.97 -18.12 -17.98
N ALA A 405 0.95 -17.90 -18.80
CA ALA A 405 1.04 -17.18 -20.05
C ALA A 405 0.61 -15.71 -19.90
N LEU A 406 -0.08 -15.34 -18.81
CA LEU A 406 -0.51 -13.95 -18.58
C LEU A 406 0.63 -13.12 -17.97
N VAL A 407 1.23 -13.64 -16.90
CA VAL A 407 2.42 -13.08 -16.28
C VAL A 407 3.47 -14.18 -16.37
N GLN A 408 4.43 -14.06 -17.28
CA GLN A 408 5.36 -15.15 -17.47
C GLN A 408 6.24 -15.35 -16.23
N ILE A 409 6.53 -16.62 -15.90
CA ILE A 409 7.31 -17.01 -14.72
C ILE A 409 8.69 -16.32 -14.62
N HIS A 410 9.26 -15.83 -15.73
CA HIS A 410 10.53 -15.12 -15.66
C HIS A 410 10.45 -13.87 -14.79
N HIS A 411 9.29 -13.22 -14.62
CA HIS A 411 9.14 -12.12 -13.66
C HIS A 411 9.58 -12.50 -12.23
N SER A 412 9.16 -13.66 -11.72
CA SER A 412 9.59 -14.11 -10.40
C SER A 412 11.03 -14.64 -10.40
N ARG A 413 11.49 -15.28 -11.48
CA ARG A 413 12.88 -15.75 -11.61
C ARG A 413 13.88 -14.59 -11.67
N ASP A 414 13.60 -13.57 -12.47
CA ASP A 414 14.43 -12.39 -12.67
C ASP A 414 14.51 -11.57 -11.37
N LEU A 415 13.40 -11.39 -10.65
CA LEU A 415 13.42 -10.73 -9.35
C LEU A 415 14.23 -11.53 -8.32
N ARG A 416 14.00 -12.84 -8.21
CA ARG A 416 14.79 -13.74 -7.35
C ARG A 416 16.28 -13.62 -7.63
N ASP A 417 16.66 -13.76 -8.89
CA ASP A 417 18.06 -13.82 -9.31
C ASP A 417 18.74 -12.45 -9.15
N THR A 418 18.02 -11.35 -9.41
CA THR A 418 18.52 -10.00 -9.19
C THR A 418 18.72 -9.71 -7.71
N ILE A 419 17.78 -10.08 -6.82
CA ILE A 419 17.98 -9.95 -5.36
C ILE A 419 19.16 -10.81 -4.90
N ASN A 420 19.25 -12.06 -5.36
CA ASN A 420 20.32 -12.99 -5.00
C ASN A 420 21.70 -12.52 -5.50
N SER A 421 21.76 -11.70 -6.56
CA SER A 421 23.00 -11.10 -7.04
C SER A 421 23.67 -10.15 -6.03
N TYR A 422 22.90 -9.62 -5.07
CA TYR A 422 23.44 -8.83 -3.94
C TYR A 422 23.98 -9.71 -2.79
N ASN A 423 23.98 -11.04 -2.98
CA ASN A 423 24.56 -12.04 -2.08
C ASN A 423 24.04 -11.97 -0.63
N PRO A 424 22.71 -12.03 -0.41
CA PRO A 424 22.15 -12.15 0.93
C PRO A 424 22.50 -13.51 1.55
N SER A 425 22.58 -13.55 2.88
CA SER A 425 22.86 -14.73 3.70
C SER A 425 21.89 -15.88 3.50
N LEU A 426 20.62 -15.55 3.31
CA LEU A 426 19.58 -16.46 2.87
C LEU A 426 19.17 -16.03 1.47
N LEU A 427 19.27 -16.92 0.49
CA LEU A 427 18.82 -16.65 -0.87
C LEU A 427 17.29 -16.65 -0.95
N VAL A 428 16.73 -15.84 -1.84
CA VAL A 428 15.31 -15.91 -2.22
C VAL A 428 15.07 -17.23 -2.92
N SER A 429 14.06 -17.96 -2.46
CA SER A 429 13.53 -19.15 -3.12
C SER A 429 12.26 -18.78 -3.89
N LEU A 430 12.05 -19.44 -5.03
CA LEU A 430 10.82 -19.39 -5.81
C LEU A 430 10.16 -20.76 -5.74
N PHE A 431 8.91 -20.81 -5.31
CA PHE A 431 8.05 -21.98 -5.44
C PHE A 431 7.46 -21.98 -6.85
N GLU A 432 7.94 -22.90 -7.68
CA GLU A 432 7.45 -23.10 -9.04
C GLU A 432 6.40 -24.21 -9.03
N GLU A 433 5.16 -23.82 -9.27
CA GLU A 433 4.02 -24.72 -9.38
C GLU A 433 3.98 -25.29 -10.82
N ASN A 434 3.89 -26.61 -10.96
CA ASN A 434 4.08 -27.31 -12.24
C ASN A 434 2.75 -27.75 -12.90
N SER A 435 1.59 -27.41 -12.34
CA SER A 435 0.30 -27.76 -12.91
C SER A 435 0.02 -26.91 -14.15
N GLY A 436 0.36 -27.48 -15.30
CA GLY A 436 -0.17 -27.07 -16.61
C GLY A 436 -1.43 -27.86 -16.97
N ASP A 437 -2.19 -28.31 -15.96
CA ASP A 437 -3.41 -29.08 -16.18
C ASP A 437 -4.61 -28.12 -16.31
N PRO A 438 -5.20 -27.94 -17.51
CA PRO A 438 -6.38 -27.11 -17.70
C PRO A 438 -7.59 -27.57 -16.86
N ALA A 439 -7.58 -28.77 -16.27
CA ALA A 439 -8.58 -29.21 -15.30
C ALA A 439 -8.43 -28.57 -13.90
N ILE A 440 -7.24 -28.11 -13.54
CA ILE A 440 -6.96 -27.39 -12.28
C ILE A 440 -7.13 -25.87 -12.49
N ASP A 441 -6.80 -25.38 -13.68
CA ASP A 441 -6.84 -23.96 -14.08
C ASP A 441 -8.19 -23.51 -14.67
N GLY A 442 -9.30 -24.13 -14.25
CA GLY A 442 -10.65 -23.70 -14.62
C GLY A 442 -10.99 -23.69 -16.12
N GLY A 443 -10.10 -24.18 -17.00
CA GLY A 443 -10.20 -24.05 -18.45
C GLY A 443 -9.64 -22.73 -19.03
N SER A 444 -8.96 -21.89 -18.24
CA SER A 444 -8.30 -20.68 -18.73
C SER A 444 -7.15 -21.05 -19.69
N PRO A 445 -7.00 -20.36 -20.83
CA PRO A 445 -5.86 -20.57 -21.71
C PRO A 445 -4.58 -19.92 -21.17
N PHE A 446 -4.67 -19.19 -20.05
CA PHE A 446 -3.58 -18.36 -19.53
C PHE A 446 -2.80 -18.97 -18.37
N PHE A 447 -3.28 -20.04 -17.71
CA PHE A 447 -2.53 -20.71 -16.63
C PHE A 447 -2.16 -19.79 -15.45
N HIS A 448 -3.05 -18.83 -15.14
CA HIS A 448 -2.87 -17.79 -14.12
C HIS A 448 -3.73 -18.03 -12.86
N ASP A 449 -4.30 -19.23 -12.64
CA ASP A 449 -5.28 -19.44 -11.57
C ASP A 449 -4.73 -20.13 -10.32
N TYR A 450 -3.41 -20.32 -10.20
CA TYR A 450 -2.87 -20.94 -8.98
C TYR A 450 -3.09 -20.03 -7.76
N GLU A 451 -3.71 -20.60 -6.74
CA GLU A 451 -4.19 -19.91 -5.54
C GLU A 451 -3.82 -20.75 -4.29
N PRO A 452 -2.71 -20.44 -3.59
CA PRO A 452 -2.32 -21.20 -2.40
C PRO A 452 -3.32 -21.03 -1.26
N ASP A 453 -3.38 -22.04 -0.40
CA ASP A 453 -4.21 -22.02 0.81
C ASP A 453 -3.84 -20.82 1.71
N PRO A 454 -4.80 -19.98 2.12
CA PRO A 454 -4.55 -18.81 2.97
C PRO A 454 -3.82 -19.16 4.28
N THR A 455 -4.15 -20.28 4.93
CA THR A 455 -3.48 -20.66 6.19
C THR A 455 -2.00 -20.96 5.96
N THR A 456 -1.67 -21.59 4.84
CA THR A 456 -0.30 -21.88 4.41
C THR A 456 0.50 -20.60 4.15
N VAL A 457 -0.13 -19.61 3.50
CA VAL A 457 0.48 -18.27 3.30
C VAL A 457 0.81 -17.62 4.64
N LEU A 458 -0.14 -17.61 5.59
CA LEU A 458 0.05 -17.00 6.90
C LEU A 458 1.10 -17.74 7.75
N ASN A 459 1.16 -19.07 7.66
CA ASN A 459 2.20 -19.88 8.31
C ASN A 459 3.61 -19.55 7.81
N PHE A 460 3.76 -19.21 6.52
CA PHE A 460 5.04 -18.73 5.99
C PHE A 460 5.44 -17.40 6.63
N LEU A 461 4.51 -16.46 6.82
CA LEU A 461 4.79 -15.11 7.32
C LEU A 461 5.08 -15.09 8.83
N GLU A 462 4.36 -15.91 9.60
CA GLU A 462 4.35 -15.94 11.07
C GLU A 462 5.71 -15.94 11.79
N PRO A 463 6.74 -16.70 11.36
CA PRO A 463 8.01 -16.76 12.08
C PRO A 463 8.87 -15.50 11.93
N PHE A 464 8.50 -14.56 11.06
CA PHE A 464 9.35 -13.43 10.70
C PHE A 464 8.99 -12.16 11.48
N THR A 465 10.02 -11.45 11.91
CA THR A 465 9.92 -10.11 12.51
C THR A 465 10.80 -9.14 11.75
N LEU A 466 10.39 -7.87 11.73
CA LEU A 466 11.16 -6.78 11.14
C LEU A 466 12.48 -6.57 11.90
N ASP A 467 13.54 -6.29 11.17
CA ASP A 467 14.83 -5.88 11.75
C ASP A 467 15.22 -4.51 11.20
N ASN A 468 15.05 -3.49 12.05
CA ASN A 468 15.21 -2.07 11.74
C ASN A 468 16.55 -1.47 12.19
N ASN A 469 17.59 -2.28 12.39
CA ASN A 469 18.92 -1.76 12.76
C ASN A 469 20.03 -2.06 11.74
N PRO A 470 19.88 -1.65 10.46
CA PRO A 470 20.91 -1.83 9.46
C PRO A 470 22.11 -0.90 9.70
N THR A 471 23.32 -1.38 9.43
CA THR A 471 24.56 -0.58 9.37
C THR A 471 25.04 -0.34 7.95
N SER A 472 24.48 -1.06 6.97
CA SER A 472 24.70 -0.80 5.55
C SER A 472 23.40 -0.89 4.77
N LEU A 473 23.21 0.06 3.87
CA LEU A 473 22.05 0.22 3.00
C LEU A 473 22.53 0.36 1.55
N ASP A 474 21.83 -0.26 0.60
CA ASP A 474 22.05 -0.09 -0.83
C ASP A 474 20.68 0.20 -1.47
N LEU A 475 20.34 1.48 -1.59
CA LEU A 475 18.98 1.92 -1.83
C LEU A 475 18.83 2.60 -3.19
N THR A 476 17.78 2.21 -3.91
CA THR A 476 17.20 2.94 -5.03
C THR A 476 15.90 3.59 -4.56
N SER A 477 15.72 4.88 -4.84
CA SER A 477 14.49 5.62 -4.52
C SER A 477 14.00 6.42 -5.72
N ASP A 478 12.70 6.34 -6.01
CA ASP A 478 11.99 7.21 -6.95
C ASP A 478 11.33 8.42 -6.25
N GLU A 479 11.36 8.47 -4.93
CA GLU A 479 10.69 9.50 -4.11
C GLU A 479 11.63 10.13 -3.07
N SER A 480 11.24 11.32 -2.61
CA SER A 480 11.88 11.97 -1.45
C SER A 480 11.26 11.45 -0.17
N LYS A 481 11.96 10.56 0.55
CA LYS A 481 11.46 9.93 1.77
C LYS A 481 12.57 9.36 2.65
N SER A 482 12.18 8.83 3.80
CA SER A 482 13.09 8.19 4.74
C SER A 482 13.08 6.66 4.59
N PHE A 483 14.22 6.06 4.91
CA PHE A 483 14.46 4.63 4.98
C PHE A 483 15.29 4.38 6.24
N TYR A 484 14.74 3.73 7.25
CA TYR A 484 15.43 3.52 8.53
C TYR A 484 15.93 4.88 9.10
N TRP A 485 17.26 5.06 9.21
CA TRP A 485 17.92 6.27 9.69
C TRP A 485 18.40 7.21 8.55
N LEU A 486 18.17 6.87 7.29
CA LEU A 486 18.54 7.68 6.12
C LEU A 486 17.32 8.42 5.56
N ARG A 487 17.47 9.69 5.18
CA ARG A 487 16.50 10.44 4.38
C ARG A 487 17.11 10.82 3.05
N ILE A 488 16.41 10.55 1.97
CA ILE A 488 16.81 10.93 0.61
C ILE A 488 15.83 12.00 0.13
N VAL A 489 16.34 13.14 -0.30
CA VAL A 489 15.56 14.22 -0.92
C VAL A 489 16.09 14.45 -2.33
N LYS A 490 15.23 14.17 -3.31
CA LYS A 490 15.53 14.23 -4.73
C LYS A 490 15.34 15.65 -5.26
N SER A 491 16.20 16.06 -6.20
CA SER A 491 16.02 17.31 -6.95
C SER A 491 15.19 17.14 -8.23
N ASN A 492 15.11 15.93 -8.76
CA ASN A 492 14.33 15.60 -9.96
C ASN A 492 13.33 14.48 -9.64
N ALA A 493 12.07 14.73 -9.94
CA ALA A 493 10.98 13.78 -9.72
C ALA A 493 11.05 12.58 -10.67
N GLU A 494 11.57 12.75 -11.90
CA GLU A 494 11.51 11.75 -12.99
C GLU A 494 12.80 10.93 -13.18
N GLN A 495 13.46 10.60 -12.08
CA GLN A 495 14.65 9.75 -12.11
C GLN A 495 14.80 8.97 -10.81
N PHE A 496 15.63 7.93 -10.80
CA PHE A 496 16.04 7.28 -9.55
C PHE A 496 17.14 8.06 -8.84
N SER A 497 17.14 7.95 -7.52
CA SER A 497 18.29 8.24 -6.66
C SER A 497 18.86 6.94 -6.11
N ARG A 498 20.17 6.73 -6.25
CA ARG A 498 20.89 5.53 -5.81
C ARG A 498 21.94 5.88 -4.78
N VAL A 499 21.76 5.38 -3.56
CA VAL A 499 22.58 5.71 -2.40
C VAL A 499 22.98 4.43 -1.69
N LYS A 500 24.29 4.18 -1.62
CA LYS A 500 24.87 3.12 -0.81
C LYS A 500 25.52 3.72 0.41
N VAL A 501 25.11 3.33 1.61
CA VAL A 501 25.65 3.86 2.86
C VAL A 501 26.22 2.73 3.69
N ASN A 502 27.39 2.95 4.30
CA ASN A 502 27.99 2.03 5.25
C ASN A 502 28.44 2.79 6.50
N VAL A 503 28.22 2.19 7.66
CA VAL A 503 28.58 2.77 8.96
C VAL A 503 29.64 1.89 9.63
N VAL A 504 30.76 2.50 10.00
CA VAL A 504 31.87 1.83 10.69
C VAL A 504 32.33 2.72 11.85
N GLY A 505 32.15 2.23 13.08
CA GLY A 505 32.44 3.02 14.27
C GLY A 505 31.57 4.28 14.33
N GLN A 506 32.20 5.45 14.28
CA GLN A 506 31.53 6.76 14.33
C GLN A 506 31.61 7.50 12.98
N THR A 507 31.79 6.74 11.91
CA THR A 507 31.92 7.25 10.55
C THR A 507 30.83 6.65 9.67
N VAL A 508 30.12 7.53 8.97
CA VAL A 508 29.15 7.20 7.92
C VAL A 508 29.78 7.53 6.57
N THR A 509 29.81 6.55 5.66
CA THR A 509 30.26 6.75 4.28
C THR A 509 29.11 6.47 3.33
N ALA A 510 28.72 7.47 2.54
CA ALA A 510 27.69 7.36 1.52
C ALA A 510 28.31 7.49 0.13
N VAL A 511 28.00 6.56 -0.77
CA VAL A 511 28.31 6.59 -2.19
C VAL A 511 27.03 6.85 -2.96
N ILE A 512 27.01 7.91 -3.76
CA ILE A 512 25.84 8.35 -4.53
C ILE A 512 26.16 8.22 -6.01
N SER A 513 25.24 7.64 -6.77
CA SER A 513 25.40 7.39 -8.22
C SER A 513 24.54 8.32 -9.09
N ASP A 514 24.03 9.41 -8.51
CA ASP A 514 23.11 10.36 -9.14
C ASP A 514 23.85 11.47 -9.87
N THR A 515 23.41 11.84 -11.06
CA THR A 515 24.00 12.95 -11.84
C THR A 515 23.44 14.32 -11.46
N THR A 516 22.41 14.37 -10.61
CA THR A 516 21.80 15.60 -10.11
C THR A 516 22.15 15.81 -8.64
N THR A 517 21.86 17.01 -8.13
CA THR A 517 22.00 17.30 -6.70
C THR A 517 21.03 16.44 -5.89
N THR A 518 21.51 15.75 -4.86
CA THR A 518 20.69 14.95 -3.94
C THR A 518 20.99 15.42 -2.53
N GLN A 519 19.95 15.69 -1.75
CA GLN A 519 20.10 16.02 -0.34
C GLN A 519 19.91 14.74 0.49
N LEU A 520 20.85 14.48 1.39
CA LEU A 520 20.82 13.33 2.30
C LEU A 520 20.65 13.82 3.73
N GLY A 521 19.82 13.15 4.52
CA GLY A 521 19.69 13.33 5.96
C GLY A 521 20.08 12.06 6.69
N PHE A 522 20.94 12.16 7.71
CA PHE A 522 21.36 11.01 8.52
C PHE A 522 20.92 11.18 9.98
N ASN A 523 20.09 10.27 10.48
CA ASN A 523 19.70 10.24 11.88
C ASN A 523 20.80 9.57 12.72
N LEU A 524 21.79 10.38 13.11
CA LEU A 524 23.00 9.85 13.75
C LEU A 524 22.72 9.37 15.18
N GLY A 525 21.82 10.01 15.92
CA GLY A 525 21.55 9.74 17.34
C GLY A 525 20.73 8.47 17.60
N SER A 526 20.30 8.26 18.84
CA SER A 526 19.44 7.12 19.22
C SER A 526 17.94 7.42 19.11
N GLY A 527 17.57 8.69 18.97
CA GLY A 527 16.17 9.11 18.88
C GLY A 527 15.49 8.55 17.63
N SER A 528 14.24 8.11 17.78
CA SER A 528 13.49 7.58 16.63
C SER A 528 12.91 8.69 15.77
N ILE A 529 12.86 8.46 14.46
CA ILE A 529 12.12 9.29 13.52
C ILE A 529 10.93 8.48 13.04
N THR A 530 9.75 9.09 13.03
CA THR A 530 8.50 8.41 12.68
C THR A 530 7.97 8.97 11.37
N GLU A 531 7.99 8.14 10.32
CA GLU A 531 7.27 8.42 9.07
C GLU A 531 6.02 7.54 8.94
N ILE A 532 6.17 6.23 9.19
CA ILE A 532 5.08 5.25 9.31
C ILE A 532 5.14 4.58 10.69
N ILE A 533 6.22 3.84 10.95
CA ILE A 533 6.57 3.35 12.29
C ILE A 533 7.83 4.07 12.80
N PRO A 534 8.05 4.15 14.13
CA PRO A 534 9.27 4.74 14.67
C PRO A 534 10.52 3.95 14.28
N GLN A 535 11.46 4.59 13.59
CA GLN A 535 12.74 4.01 13.20
C GLN A 535 13.86 4.53 14.11
N PRO A 536 14.66 3.66 14.76
CA PRO A 536 15.80 4.11 15.55
C PRO A 536 16.86 4.77 14.67
N GLY A 537 17.58 5.75 15.22
CA GLY A 537 18.79 6.27 14.59
C GLY A 537 20.01 5.37 14.81
N LEU A 538 21.18 5.81 14.34
CA LEU A 538 22.43 5.05 14.41
C LEU A 538 23.03 4.91 15.82
N GLY A 539 22.53 5.65 16.81
CA GLY A 539 23.04 5.61 18.18
C GLY A 539 24.41 6.27 18.39
N LEU A 540 24.86 7.07 17.43
CA LEU A 540 26.09 7.87 17.52
C LEU A 540 25.90 9.07 18.46
N PRO A 541 26.97 9.55 19.12
CA PRO A 541 26.87 10.62 20.10
C PRO A 541 26.58 11.99 19.46
N THR A 542 26.06 12.90 20.27
CA THR A 542 26.02 14.34 19.94
C THR A 542 27.44 14.90 19.89
N GLY A 543 27.70 15.87 19.03
CA GLY A 543 29.03 16.48 18.90
C GLY A 543 29.19 17.22 17.57
N VAL A 544 30.45 17.47 17.18
CA VAL A 544 30.76 18.09 15.89
C VAL A 544 31.24 17.00 14.94
N TYR A 545 30.63 16.92 13.77
CA TYR A 545 30.96 15.96 12.73
C TYR A 545 31.62 16.69 11.56
N GLU A 546 32.74 16.15 11.12
CA GLU A 546 33.41 16.59 9.89
C GLU A 546 32.71 15.93 8.68
N VAL A 547 32.30 16.76 7.71
CA VAL A 547 31.63 16.32 6.48
C VAL A 547 32.54 16.60 5.28
N GLN A 548 33.03 15.53 4.66
CA GLN A 548 33.96 15.58 3.53
C GLN A 548 33.37 14.91 2.28
N GLY A 549 33.57 15.53 1.11
CA GLY A 549 33.20 14.97 -0.19
C GLY A 549 31.87 15.49 -0.74
N GLY A 550 31.61 15.19 -2.01
CA GLY A 550 30.37 15.63 -2.69
C GLY A 550 30.15 17.14 -2.72
N GLY A 551 31.24 17.92 -2.78
CA GLY A 551 31.22 19.38 -2.72
C GLY A 551 31.32 19.97 -1.30
N ASN A 552 31.40 19.12 -0.27
CA ASN A 552 31.45 19.53 1.13
C ASN A 552 32.86 19.34 1.73
N ASN A 553 33.26 20.30 2.56
CA ASN A 553 34.42 20.22 3.45
C ASN A 553 34.15 21.16 4.64
N VAL A 554 33.25 20.72 5.53
CA VAL A 554 32.66 21.55 6.59
C VAL A 554 32.46 20.77 7.88
N ASP A 555 32.51 21.47 9.00
CA ASP A 555 32.17 20.92 10.32
C ASP A 555 30.72 21.26 10.68
N VAL A 556 29.96 20.26 11.10
CA VAL A 556 28.53 20.39 11.41
C VAL A 556 28.27 19.92 12.83
N SER A 557 27.67 20.79 13.65
CA SER A 557 27.21 20.41 14.99
C SER A 557 25.94 19.56 14.91
N TYR A 558 25.92 18.42 15.60
CA TYR A 558 24.81 17.49 15.66
C TYR A 558 24.32 17.29 17.10
N ASN A 559 23.00 17.43 17.29
CA ASN A 559 22.34 17.21 18.58
C ASN A 559 21.23 16.15 18.49
N THR A 560 20.33 16.26 17.52
CA THR A 560 19.19 15.33 17.34
C THR A 560 18.63 15.44 15.92
N GLY A 561 17.79 14.48 15.51
CA GLY A 561 17.17 14.44 14.20
C GLY A 561 18.16 14.12 13.08
N TYR A 562 17.98 14.72 11.92
CA TYR A 562 18.85 14.52 10.77
C TYR A 562 20.03 15.50 10.74
N LEU A 563 21.25 14.99 10.53
CA LEU A 563 22.34 15.76 9.94
C LEU A 563 22.13 15.77 8.42
N THR A 564 21.86 16.95 7.86
CA THR A 564 21.56 17.11 6.43
C THR A 564 22.78 17.57 5.65
N VAL A 565 23.03 16.93 4.50
CA VAL A 565 24.11 17.26 3.56
C VAL A 565 23.52 17.42 2.17
N ASN A 566 23.76 18.56 1.52
CA ASN A 566 23.49 18.72 0.11
C ASN A 566 24.66 18.15 -0.67
N VAL A 567 24.40 17.27 -1.62
CA VAL A 567 25.45 16.63 -2.40
C VAL A 567 25.26 16.88 -3.87
N SER A 568 26.28 17.45 -4.49
CA SER A 568 26.27 17.78 -5.92
C SER A 568 27.61 17.44 -6.54
N SER A 569 27.60 16.68 -7.64
CA SER A 569 28.79 16.36 -8.41
C SER A 569 28.46 16.32 -9.90
N THR A 570 29.43 16.68 -10.74
CA THR A 570 29.35 16.52 -12.20
C THR A 570 29.85 15.14 -12.66
N THR A 571 30.43 14.34 -11.75
CA THR A 571 30.93 12.99 -11.99
C THR A 571 30.35 12.00 -10.98
N THR A 572 29.95 10.81 -11.43
CA THR A 572 29.39 9.74 -10.61
C THR A 572 30.16 8.42 -10.79
N PRO A 573 30.23 7.55 -9.76
CA PRO A 573 29.75 7.77 -8.40
C PRO A 573 30.65 8.76 -7.62
N TYR A 574 30.10 9.40 -6.59
CA TYR A 574 30.86 10.25 -5.66
C TYR A 574 30.59 9.84 -4.21
N THR A 575 31.52 10.20 -3.32
CA THR A 575 31.48 9.79 -1.90
C THR A 575 31.34 11.00 -0.97
N VAL A 576 30.53 10.84 0.07
CA VAL A 576 30.47 11.73 1.25
C VAL A 576 30.82 10.91 2.48
N THR A 577 31.66 11.47 3.34
CA THR A 577 32.01 10.89 4.64
C THR A 577 31.63 11.86 5.74
N ILE A 578 30.98 11.35 6.79
CA ILE A 578 30.60 12.08 8.00
C ILE A 578 31.25 11.37 9.18
N SER A 579 32.16 12.04 9.89
CA SER A 579 32.90 11.44 11.02
C SER A 579 32.87 12.33 12.25
N LEU A 580 32.67 11.74 13.44
CA LEU A 580 32.76 12.52 14.68
C LEU A 580 34.19 13.06 14.89
N ILE A 581 34.31 14.36 15.13
CA ILE A 581 35.57 14.99 15.52
C ILE A 581 35.93 14.56 16.96
N PRO A 582 37.10 13.95 17.19
CA PRO A 582 37.52 13.52 18.52
C PRO A 582 37.45 14.65 19.57
N GLY A 583 36.84 14.37 20.71
CA GLY A 583 36.73 15.33 21.82
C GLY A 583 35.63 16.38 21.67
N SER A 584 34.86 16.37 20.57
CA SER A 584 33.72 17.29 20.37
C SER A 584 32.44 16.85 21.09
N ALA A 585 32.36 15.59 21.53
CA ALA A 585 31.23 15.09 22.29
C ALA A 585 31.19 15.76 23.68
N PRO A 586 30.01 16.14 24.20
CA PRO A 586 29.90 16.75 25.51
C PRO A 586 30.45 15.80 26.58
N SER A 587 31.21 16.35 27.54
CA SER A 587 31.72 15.59 28.68
C SER A 587 30.53 15.15 29.53
N VAL A 588 30.25 13.85 29.56
CA VAL A 588 29.25 13.29 30.48
C VAL A 588 29.86 13.31 31.88
N PHE A 589 29.70 14.41 32.61
CA PHE A 589 29.93 14.42 34.05
C PHE A 589 28.82 13.61 34.71
N THR A 590 29.10 12.34 34.98
CA THR A 590 28.29 11.54 35.88
C THR A 590 28.46 12.13 37.29
N TYR A 591 27.49 12.94 37.72
CA TYR A 591 27.33 13.25 39.14
C TYR A 591 26.89 11.97 39.85
N LEU A 592 27.86 11.18 40.31
CA LEU A 592 27.64 10.25 41.41
C LEU A 592 27.32 11.11 42.65
N PRO A 593 26.12 11.01 43.24
CA PRO A 593 25.88 11.69 44.50
C PRO A 593 26.84 11.10 45.54
N LEU A 594 27.75 11.93 46.05
CA LEU A 594 28.59 11.59 47.18
C LEU A 594 27.65 11.36 48.39
N VAL A 595 27.40 10.11 48.73
CA VAL A 595 26.86 9.75 50.03
C VAL A 595 28.01 9.92 51.03
N LEU A 596 28.06 11.09 51.68
CA LEU A 596 28.89 11.29 52.85
C LEU A 596 28.32 10.44 54.00
N LYS A 597 29.16 9.55 54.53
CA LYS A 597 28.89 8.70 55.70
C LYS A 597 28.71 9.50 56.97
#